data_AF-A0A8S8YR91-F1
#
_entry.id   AF-A0A8S8YR91-F1
#
_cell.length_a   1.000
_cell.length_b   1.000
_cell.length_c   1.000
_cell.angle_alpha   90.00
_cell.angle_beta   90.00
_cell.angle_gamma   90.00
#
_symmetry.space_group_name_H-M   'P 1'
#
loop_
_entity.id
_entity.type
_entity.pdbx_description
1 polymer ?
#
loop_
_entity_poly.entity_id
_entity_poly.type
_entity_poly.pdbx_seq_one_letter_code
_entity_poly.pdbx_strand_id
1 'polypeptide(L)'
;MQLWLEGEQSSDFAKRADRVWKTSDHDVAVVQLDDFHGQDEAISLVGMIDWILVRCSDWTMIPLENIVAAAAGSGTRIAAAISQIVDLSGAAFALQHGVDALLLPADEKLWDAAEEISGERASVQLEERKAVPSLVMANVTNVESGGVGERICVDLTERLSKEKAC
;
A
#
# COMPACT_ATOMS: atom_id res chain seq x y z
N MET A 1 -6.38 1.67 -7.99
CA MET A 1 -5.73 2.81 -7.34
C MET A 1 -6.23 4.08 -7.98
N GLN A 2 -6.29 5.18 -7.24
CA GLN A 2 -6.52 6.52 -7.80
C GLN A 2 -5.21 7.27 -8.01
N LEU A 3 -5.15 8.14 -9.01
CA LEU A 3 -4.07 9.08 -9.23
C LEU A 3 -4.54 10.49 -8.88
N TRP A 4 -3.88 11.10 -7.89
CA TRP A 4 -4.21 12.43 -7.38
C TRP A 4 -3.14 13.42 -7.80
N LEU A 5 -3.57 14.63 -8.16
CA LEU A 5 -2.68 15.76 -8.41
C LEU A 5 -2.53 16.60 -7.15
N GLU A 6 -1.29 16.89 -6.76
CA GLU A 6 -0.96 17.87 -5.74
C GLU A 6 -1.00 19.29 -6.32
N GLY A 7 -1.91 20.14 -5.81
CA GLY A 7 -1.93 21.57 -6.13
C GLY A 7 -3.23 22.09 -6.76
N GLU A 8 -3.11 22.93 -7.79
CA GLU A 8 -4.25 23.65 -8.37
C GLU A 8 -4.82 22.97 -9.62
N GLN A 9 -6.14 23.07 -9.82
CA GLN A 9 -6.88 22.43 -10.92
C GLN A 9 -6.52 22.96 -12.33
N SER A 10 -5.71 24.01 -12.45
CA SER A 10 -5.46 24.68 -13.74
C SER A 10 -4.38 24.01 -14.61
N SER A 11 -3.84 22.87 -14.21
CA SER A 11 -2.84 22.14 -15.00
C SER A 11 -3.49 21.11 -15.93
N ASP A 12 -2.82 20.76 -17.03
CA ASP A 12 -3.29 19.68 -17.92
C ASP A 12 -3.35 18.32 -17.19
N PHE A 13 -2.57 18.14 -16.13
CA PHE A 13 -2.62 16.98 -15.24
C PHE A 13 -3.96 16.83 -14.52
N ALA A 14 -4.68 17.92 -14.26
CA ALA A 14 -5.99 17.85 -13.60
C ALA A 14 -7.03 17.07 -14.42
N LYS A 15 -6.83 16.93 -15.74
CA LYS A 15 -7.67 16.12 -16.63
C LYS A 15 -7.34 14.62 -16.55
N ARG A 16 -6.10 14.29 -16.16
CA ARG A 16 -5.60 12.92 -15.97
C ARG A 16 -5.88 12.40 -14.55
N ALA A 17 -5.97 13.32 -13.59
CA ALA A 17 -6.19 13.00 -12.18
C ALA A 17 -7.62 12.57 -11.87
N ASP A 18 -7.77 11.54 -11.04
CA ASP A 18 -9.06 11.19 -10.42
C ASP A 18 -9.50 12.25 -9.41
N ARG A 19 -8.53 12.92 -8.78
CA ARG A 19 -8.75 13.98 -7.79
C ARG A 19 -7.61 15.00 -7.82
N VAL A 20 -7.93 16.28 -7.73
CA VAL A 20 -6.95 17.31 -7.39
C VAL A 20 -7.08 17.60 -5.90
N TRP A 21 -6.00 17.40 -5.14
CA TRP A 21 -5.98 17.56 -3.69
C TRP A 21 -5.16 18.78 -3.28
N LYS A 22 -5.69 19.54 -2.32
CA LYS A 22 -5.02 20.73 -1.76
C LYS A 22 -4.79 20.54 -0.28
N THR A 23 -3.73 21.16 0.25
CA THR A 23 -3.45 21.16 1.69
C THR A 23 -4.57 21.79 2.54
N SER A 24 -5.45 22.59 1.93
CA SER A 24 -6.65 23.14 2.58
C SER A 24 -7.80 22.14 2.71
N ASP A 25 -7.73 20.99 2.07
CA ASP A 25 -8.80 19.98 2.10
C ASP A 25 -8.75 19.23 3.44
N HIS A 26 -9.79 19.41 4.25
CA HIS A 26 -9.87 18.87 5.62
C HIS A 26 -10.41 17.43 5.69
N ASP A 27 -10.76 16.82 4.56
CA ASP A 27 -11.29 15.45 4.49
C ASP A 27 -10.20 14.36 4.50
N VAL A 28 -8.93 14.76 4.54
CA VAL A 28 -7.77 13.87 4.55
C VAL A 28 -6.84 14.26 5.69
N ALA A 29 -6.53 13.31 6.59
CA ALA A 29 -5.50 13.54 7.60
C ALA A 29 -4.11 13.34 6.98
N VAL A 30 -3.22 14.32 7.15
CA VAL A 30 -1.86 14.26 6.63
C VAL A 30 -0.92 13.83 7.73
N VAL A 31 -0.17 12.76 7.50
CA VAL A 31 0.80 12.22 8.47
C VAL A 31 2.19 12.16 7.82
N GLN A 32 3.20 12.62 8.55
CA GLN A 32 4.61 12.52 8.15
C GLN A 32 5.23 11.27 8.72
N LEU A 33 5.89 10.47 7.88
CA LEU A 33 6.55 9.22 8.22
C LEU A 33 8.08 9.41 8.28
N ASP A 34 8.51 10.35 9.12
CA ASP A 34 9.93 10.66 9.29
C ASP A 34 10.56 9.83 10.44
N ASP A 35 9.71 9.28 11.33
CA ASP A 35 10.10 8.42 12.44
C ASP A 35 8.99 7.42 12.83
N PHE A 36 9.20 6.67 13.91
CA PHE A 36 8.21 5.69 14.39
C PHE A 36 6.92 6.33 14.94
N HIS A 37 6.99 7.58 15.42
CA HIS A 37 5.81 8.26 15.97
C HIS A 37 4.79 8.57 14.87
N GLY A 38 5.27 8.93 13.67
CA GLY A 38 4.39 9.13 12.51
C GLY A 38 3.61 7.86 12.14
N GLN A 39 4.25 6.70 12.23
CA GLN A 39 3.55 5.42 11.98
C GLN A 39 2.47 5.15 13.04
N ASP A 40 2.78 5.34 14.31
CA ASP A 40 1.82 5.16 15.41
C ASP A 40 0.63 6.12 15.27
N GLU A 41 0.88 7.37 14.87
CA GLU A 41 -0.17 8.34 14.58
C GLU A 41 -1.07 7.85 13.44
N ALA A 42 -0.51 7.46 12.30
CA ALA A 42 -1.28 6.95 11.17
C ALA A 42 -2.14 5.75 11.55
N ILE A 43 -1.57 4.78 12.26
CA ILE A 43 -2.30 3.58 12.73
C ILE A 43 -3.41 3.97 13.71
N SER A 44 -3.17 4.94 14.59
CA SER A 44 -4.20 5.37 15.55
C SER A 44 -5.44 5.95 14.87
N LEU A 45 -5.30 6.54 13.67
CA LEU A 45 -6.38 7.14 12.89
C LEU A 45 -7.20 6.11 12.10
N VAL A 46 -6.67 4.91 11.89
CA VAL A 46 -7.33 3.86 11.12
C VAL A 46 -8.67 3.47 11.75
N GLY A 47 -9.70 3.41 10.91
CA GLY A 47 -11.09 3.14 11.29
C GLY A 47 -11.85 4.36 11.83
N MET A 48 -11.18 5.48 12.09
CA MET A 48 -11.84 6.72 12.56
C MET A 48 -12.07 7.75 11.45
N ILE A 49 -11.26 7.70 10.38
CA ILE A 49 -11.33 8.65 9.26
C ILE A 49 -11.31 7.93 7.92
N ASP A 50 -11.80 8.61 6.87
CA ASP A 50 -11.94 8.01 5.54
C ASP A 50 -10.62 7.94 4.76
N TRP A 51 -9.74 8.92 4.95
CA TRP A 51 -8.49 9.06 4.20
C TRP A 51 -7.32 9.50 5.08
N ILE A 52 -6.22 8.77 4.98
CA ILE A 52 -4.91 9.17 5.50
C ILE A 52 -3.99 9.41 4.30
N LEU A 53 -3.41 10.61 4.20
CA LEU A 53 -2.32 10.92 3.29
C LEU A 53 -1.00 10.78 4.04
N VAL A 54 -0.19 9.82 3.63
CA VAL A 54 1.16 9.66 4.15
C VAL A 54 2.16 10.39 3.28
N ARG A 55 3.07 11.10 3.94
CA ARG A 55 4.25 11.75 3.34
C ARG A 55 5.48 11.19 4.00
N CYS A 56 6.53 10.96 3.24
CA CYS A 56 7.76 10.37 3.74
C CYS A 56 8.93 11.15 3.15
N SER A 57 9.80 11.68 4.01
CA SER A 57 11.02 12.36 3.57
C SER A 57 12.05 11.38 2.99
N ASP A 58 12.14 10.18 3.59
CA ASP A 58 13.04 9.10 3.20
C ASP A 58 12.24 7.81 2.98
N TRP A 59 11.87 7.55 1.73
CA TRP A 59 10.94 6.48 1.39
C TRP A 59 11.41 5.12 1.93
N THR A 60 10.67 4.60 2.91
CA THR A 60 10.89 3.27 3.49
C THR A 60 9.63 2.43 3.36
N MET A 61 9.79 1.20 2.86
CA MET A 61 8.67 0.31 2.55
C MET A 61 7.95 -0.17 3.82
N ILE A 62 8.69 -0.46 4.89
CA ILE A 62 8.16 -1.14 6.08
C ILE A 62 7.06 -0.33 6.80
N PRO A 63 7.24 0.98 7.07
CA PRO A 63 6.18 1.76 7.73
C PRO A 63 4.90 1.84 6.91
N LEU A 64 5.03 2.03 5.59
CA LEU A 64 3.89 2.08 4.69
C LEU A 64 3.12 0.75 4.68
N GLU A 65 3.83 -0.37 4.57
CA GLU A 65 3.22 -1.71 4.58
C GLU A 65 2.43 -1.96 5.87
N ASN A 66 2.96 -1.56 7.02
CA ASN A 66 2.26 -1.68 8.29
C ASN A 66 0.96 -0.86 8.33
N ILE A 67 0.99 0.37 7.80
CA ILE A 67 -0.20 1.23 7.73
C ILE A 67 -1.24 0.65 6.77
N VAL A 68 -0.82 0.18 5.60
CA VAL A 68 -1.71 -0.49 4.63
C VAL A 68 -2.33 -1.75 5.24
N ALA A 69 -1.55 -2.55 5.97
CA ALA A 69 -2.05 -3.73 6.68
C ALA A 69 -3.08 -3.37 7.75
N ALA A 70 -2.81 -2.33 8.55
CA ALA A 70 -3.74 -1.87 9.58
C ALA A 70 -5.05 -1.35 8.96
N ALA A 71 -4.96 -0.62 7.85
CA ALA A 71 -6.11 -0.05 7.15
C ALA A 71 -6.98 -1.10 6.43
N ALA A 72 -6.42 -2.26 6.09
CA ALA A 72 -7.13 -3.31 5.37
C ALA A 72 -8.41 -3.76 6.11
N GLY A 73 -9.57 -3.58 5.48
CA GLY A 73 -10.88 -3.93 6.05
C GLY A 73 -11.42 -2.96 7.11
N SER A 74 -10.70 -1.89 7.45
CA SER A 74 -11.15 -0.87 8.41
C SER A 74 -12.13 0.15 7.79
N GLY A 75 -12.11 0.30 6.47
CA GLY A 75 -12.83 1.36 5.74
C GLY A 75 -12.00 2.63 5.50
N THR A 76 -10.90 2.82 6.24
CA THR A 76 -9.93 3.89 5.97
C THR A 76 -9.11 3.59 4.73
N ARG A 77 -8.92 4.60 3.87
CA ARG A 77 -8.12 4.51 2.65
C ARG A 77 -6.80 5.26 2.79
N ILE A 78 -5.76 4.76 2.14
CA ILE A 78 -4.41 5.30 2.23
C ILE A 78 -4.02 5.96 0.91
N ALA A 79 -3.66 7.24 0.97
CA ALA A 79 -3.00 7.95 -0.11
C ALA A 79 -1.51 8.11 0.23
N ALA A 80 -0.62 7.93 -0.74
CA ALA A 80 0.81 8.14 -0.58
C ALA A 80 1.29 9.29 -1.46
N ALA A 81 1.97 10.28 -0.88
CA ALA A 81 2.65 11.31 -1.65
C ALA A 81 3.96 10.78 -2.23
N ILE A 82 4.10 10.81 -3.55
CA ILE A 82 5.29 10.34 -4.27
C ILE A 82 5.88 11.47 -5.09
N SER A 83 7.20 11.62 -4.99
CA SER A 83 7.95 12.63 -5.75
C SER A 83 8.96 12.01 -6.73
N GLN A 84 9.23 10.71 -6.64
CA GLN A 84 10.21 10.00 -7.46
C GLN A 84 9.62 8.73 -8.07
N ILE A 85 10.01 8.44 -9.31
CA ILE A 85 9.51 7.28 -10.06
C ILE A 85 9.86 5.96 -9.37
N VAL A 86 11.03 5.89 -8.72
CA VAL A 86 11.52 4.67 -8.04
C VAL A 86 10.60 4.21 -6.92
N ASP A 87 9.87 5.12 -6.29
CA ASP A 87 9.01 4.83 -5.13
C ASP A 87 7.59 4.42 -5.54
N LEU A 88 7.18 4.69 -6.79
CA LEU A 88 5.82 4.44 -7.30
C LEU A 88 5.43 2.96 -7.17
N SER A 89 6.29 2.06 -7.63
CA SER A 89 6.02 0.62 -7.62
C SER A 89 5.89 0.09 -6.19
N GLY A 90 6.78 0.56 -5.29
CA GLY A 90 6.71 0.21 -3.88
C GLY A 90 5.38 0.61 -3.24
N ALA A 91 4.95 1.85 -3.45
CA ALA A 91 3.65 2.31 -2.95
C ALA A 91 2.47 1.55 -3.58
N ALA A 92 2.49 1.40 -4.90
CA ALA A 92 1.40 0.83 -5.68
C ALA A 92 1.17 -0.66 -5.41
N PHE A 93 2.20 -1.40 -4.97
CA PHE A 93 2.15 -2.83 -4.72
C PHE A 93 2.54 -3.22 -3.28
N ALA A 94 2.53 -2.28 -2.33
CA ALA A 94 2.79 -2.55 -0.91
C ALA A 94 1.94 -3.75 -0.41
N LEU A 95 2.58 -4.78 0.13
CA LEU A 95 1.94 -6.05 0.52
C LEU A 95 1.10 -6.73 -0.58
N GLN A 96 1.45 -6.54 -1.87
CA GLN A 96 0.66 -6.96 -3.04
C GLN A 96 -0.75 -6.36 -3.12
N HIS A 97 -1.16 -5.61 -2.11
CA HIS A 97 -2.43 -4.90 -2.09
C HIS A 97 -2.27 -3.51 -2.69
N GLY A 98 -1.27 -2.76 -2.21
CA GLY A 98 -0.97 -1.38 -2.58
C GLY A 98 -1.80 -0.33 -1.85
N VAL A 99 -1.35 0.91 -1.89
CA VAL A 99 -2.13 2.07 -1.41
C VAL A 99 -3.39 2.30 -2.26
N ASP A 100 -4.37 3.04 -1.75
CA ASP A 100 -5.60 3.35 -2.47
C ASP A 100 -5.41 4.48 -3.49
N ALA A 101 -4.51 5.43 -3.19
CA ALA A 101 -4.19 6.55 -4.08
C ALA A 101 -2.70 6.93 -4.06
N LEU A 102 -2.22 7.47 -5.19
CA LEU A 102 -0.92 8.14 -5.27
C LEU A 102 -1.14 9.64 -5.48
N LEU A 103 -0.57 10.46 -4.61
CA LEU A 103 -0.54 11.91 -4.77
C LEU A 103 0.77 12.31 -5.45
N LEU A 104 0.66 12.91 -6.65
CA LEU A 104 1.79 13.22 -7.52
C LEU A 104 1.88 14.73 -7.77
N PRO A 105 3.09 15.31 -7.83
CA PRO A 105 3.30 16.64 -8.38
C PRO A 105 3.00 16.67 -9.89
N ALA A 106 2.93 17.88 -10.44
CA ALA A 106 2.77 18.12 -11.88
C ALA A 106 4.08 17.82 -12.65
N ASP A 107 4.44 16.54 -12.79
CA ASP A 107 5.62 16.06 -13.51
C ASP A 107 5.24 14.99 -14.55
N GLU A 108 5.48 15.27 -15.83
CA GLU A 108 5.04 14.40 -16.94
C GLU A 108 5.60 12.98 -16.84
N LYS A 109 6.89 12.82 -16.49
CA LYS A 109 7.51 11.50 -16.42
C LYS A 109 6.95 10.67 -15.29
N LEU A 110 6.65 11.32 -14.16
CA LEU A 110 6.05 10.67 -13.01
C LEU A 110 4.62 10.23 -13.30
N TRP A 111 3.83 11.07 -13.99
CA TRP A 111 2.46 10.74 -14.40
C TRP A 111 2.42 9.59 -15.41
N ASP A 112 3.28 9.61 -16.44
CA ASP A 112 3.35 8.52 -17.42
C ASP A 112 3.67 7.18 -16.75
N ALA A 113 4.66 7.15 -15.84
CA ALA A 113 5.01 5.95 -15.09
C ALA A 113 3.89 5.50 -14.15
N ALA A 114 3.19 6.43 -13.49
CA ALA A 114 2.09 6.11 -12.59
C ALA A 114 0.87 5.53 -13.31
N GLU A 115 0.57 6.01 -14.52
CA GLU A 115 -0.51 5.47 -15.37
C GLU A 115 -0.20 4.05 -15.85
N GLU A 116 1.05 3.79 -16.25
CA GLU A 116 1.50 2.44 -16.61
C GLU A 116 1.32 1.47 -15.43
N ILE A 117 1.81 1.83 -14.25
CA ILE A 117 1.70 1.04 -13.01
C ILE A 117 0.23 0.84 -12.61
N SER A 118 -0.61 1.87 -12.75
CA SER A 118 -2.04 1.77 -12.46
C SER A 118 -2.74 0.76 -13.37
N GLY A 119 -2.40 0.78 -14.67
CA GLY A 119 -2.89 -0.20 -15.65
C GLY A 119 -2.42 -1.63 -15.35
N GLU A 120 -1.14 -1.81 -15.00
CA GLU A 120 -0.60 -3.10 -14.59
C GLU A 120 -1.32 -3.65 -13.36
N ARG A 121 -1.49 -2.86 -12.30
CA ARG A 121 -2.18 -3.27 -11.07
C ARG A 121 -3.62 -3.68 -11.34
N ALA A 122 -4.33 -2.96 -12.20
CA ALA A 122 -5.70 -3.33 -12.58
C ALA A 122 -5.76 -4.70 -13.28
N SER A 123 -4.75 -5.02 -14.09
CA SER A 123 -4.65 -6.33 -14.75
C SER A 123 -4.35 -7.47 -13.76
N VAL A 124 -3.43 -7.26 -12.82
CA VAL A 124 -3.08 -8.24 -11.78
C VAL A 124 -4.28 -8.57 -10.90
N GLN A 125 -5.03 -7.55 -10.44
CA GLN A 125 -6.23 -7.76 -9.62
C GLN A 125 -7.32 -8.54 -10.36
N LEU A 126 -7.41 -8.42 -11.68
CA LEU A 126 -8.37 -9.16 -12.48
C LEU A 126 -8.01 -10.65 -12.55
N GLU A 127 -6.72 -10.97 -12.64
CA GLU A 127 -6.22 -12.35 -12.66
C GLU A 127 -6.32 -13.01 -11.27
N GLU A 128 -5.97 -12.31 -10.19
CA GLU A 128 -6.07 -12.84 -8.83
C GLU A 128 -7.51 -13.17 -8.41
N ARG A 129 -8.49 -12.35 -8.84
CA ARG A 129 -9.91 -12.63 -8.60
C ARG A 129 -10.39 -13.93 -9.26
N LYS A 130 -9.71 -14.41 -10.31
CA LYS A 130 -10.05 -15.69 -10.96
C LYS A 130 -9.52 -16.90 -10.19
N ALA A 131 -8.60 -16.69 -9.24
CA ALA A 131 -7.88 -17.76 -8.57
C ALA A 131 -7.78 -17.51 -7.06
N VAL A 132 -8.91 -17.43 -6.35
CA VAL A 132 -8.90 -17.57 -4.88
C VAL A 132 -8.81 -19.06 -4.58
N PRO A 133 -7.67 -19.60 -4.11
CA PRO A 133 -7.60 -20.99 -3.74
C PRO A 133 -8.54 -21.25 -2.56
N SER A 134 -9.27 -22.36 -2.60
CA SER A 134 -10.10 -22.76 -1.47
C SER A 134 -9.20 -23.03 -0.27
N LEU A 135 -9.35 -22.21 0.79
CA LEU A 135 -8.69 -22.46 2.05
C LEU A 135 -9.33 -23.67 2.73
N VAL A 136 -8.49 -24.54 3.28
CA VAL A 136 -8.93 -25.69 4.08
C VAL A 136 -8.32 -25.58 5.47
N MET A 137 -9.07 -26.03 6.47
CA MET A 137 -8.58 -26.07 7.83
C MET A 137 -7.43 -27.09 7.93
N ALA A 138 -6.34 -26.70 8.58
CA ALA A 138 -5.26 -27.61 8.94
C ALA A 138 -5.44 -28.07 10.39
N ASN A 139 -5.14 -29.34 10.67
CA ASN A 139 -5.15 -29.87 12.03
C ASN A 139 -3.79 -29.61 12.70
N VAL A 140 -3.82 -29.07 13.91
CA VAL A 140 -2.65 -28.99 14.78
C VAL A 140 -2.36 -30.39 15.31
N THR A 141 -1.18 -30.93 14.99
CA THR A 141 -0.78 -32.29 15.38
C THR A 141 0.01 -32.34 16.68
N ASN A 142 0.72 -31.25 17.02
CA ASN A 142 1.53 -31.14 18.23
C ASN A 142 1.67 -29.66 18.66
N VAL A 143 1.81 -29.44 19.97
CA VAL A 143 2.09 -28.12 20.57
C VAL A 143 3.15 -28.32 21.65
N GLU A 144 4.27 -27.61 21.52
CA GLU A 144 5.38 -27.66 22.46
C GLU A 144 5.73 -26.24 22.94
N SER A 145 6.25 -26.11 24.15
CA SER A 145 6.69 -24.80 24.69
C SER A 145 8.05 -24.43 24.14
N GLY A 146 8.16 -23.26 23.51
CA GLY A 146 9.44 -22.68 23.12
C GLY A 146 10.18 -22.04 24.29
N GLY A 147 11.52 -22.06 24.22
CA GLY A 147 12.41 -21.36 25.14
C GLY A 147 12.50 -19.85 24.86
N VAL A 148 12.94 -19.08 25.86
CA VAL A 148 13.15 -17.63 25.70
C VAL A 148 14.31 -17.39 24.73
N GLY A 149 14.02 -16.72 23.61
CA GLY A 149 15.01 -16.39 22.58
C GLY A 149 15.15 -17.42 21.46
N GLU A 150 14.35 -18.48 21.47
CA GLU A 150 14.27 -19.40 20.33
C GLU A 150 13.65 -18.71 19.11
N ARG A 151 14.22 -19.00 17.94
CA ARG A 151 13.70 -18.56 16.64
C ARG A 151 13.17 -19.78 15.92
N ILE A 152 11.92 -19.71 15.48
CA ILE A 152 11.26 -20.81 14.77
C ILE A 152 11.16 -20.40 13.31
N CYS A 153 11.56 -21.28 12.41
CA CYS A 153 11.36 -21.11 10.98
C CYS A 153 10.03 -21.76 10.58
N VAL A 154 9.21 -21.02 9.84
CA VAL A 154 8.04 -21.60 9.15
C VAL A 154 8.51 -22.04 7.77
N ASP A 155 8.63 -23.35 7.57
CA ASP A 155 8.97 -23.92 6.27
C ASP A 155 7.69 -24.38 5.54
N LEU A 156 7.43 -23.76 4.39
CA LEU A 156 6.29 -24.07 3.52
C LEU A 156 6.74 -24.76 2.22
N THR A 157 8.04 -25.01 2.04
CA THR A 157 8.62 -25.53 0.79
C THR A 157 8.17 -26.96 0.50
N GLU A 158 7.98 -27.80 1.53
CA GLU A 158 7.45 -29.16 1.38
C GLU A 158 6.00 -29.21 0.86
N ARG A 159 5.27 -28.08 0.92
CA ARG A 159 3.88 -27.97 0.44
C ARG A 159 3.77 -27.40 -0.98
N LEU A 160 4.88 -27.06 -1.63
CA LEU A 160 4.89 -26.64 -3.03
C LEU A 160 4.76 -27.87 -3.94
N SER A 161 3.83 -27.82 -4.90
CA SER A 161 3.81 -28.82 -5.97
C SER A 161 5.08 -28.73 -6.81
N LYS A 162 5.53 -29.84 -7.39
CA LYS A 162 6.79 -29.94 -8.19
C LYS A 162 6.90 -28.91 -9.32
N GLU A 163 5.80 -28.29 -9.73
CA GLU A 163 5.74 -27.28 -10.80
C GLU A 163 6.06 -25.86 -10.32
N LYS A 164 6.11 -25.60 -9.00
CA LYS A 164 6.36 -24.27 -8.40
C LYS A 164 7.59 -24.21 -7.50
N ALA A 165 8.30 -25.32 -7.33
CA ALA A 165 9.62 -25.33 -6.72
C ALA A 165 10.64 -24.95 -7.81
N CYS A 166 11.05 -23.68 -7.83
CA CYS A 166 12.15 -23.23 -8.69
C CYS A 166 13.50 -23.54 -8.04
#